data_AF-A0A352RE66-F1
#
_entry.id   AF-A0A352RE66-F1
#
_cell.length_a   1.000
_cell.length_b   1.000
_cell.length_c   1.000
_cell.angle_alpha   90.00
_cell.angle_beta   90.00
_cell.angle_gamma   90.00
#
_symmetry.space_group_name_H-M   'P 1'
#
loop_
_entity.id
_entity.type
_entity.pdbx_description
1 polymer ?
#
loop_
_entity_poly.entity_id
_entity_poly.type
_entity_poly.pdbx_seq_one_letter_code
_entity_poly.pdbx_strand_id
1 'polypeptide(L)' 'MKIREAVKEDFEQIWIIFQHIVSAGETYAYPVETSKEEAFQIWM' A
#
# COMPACT_ATOMS: atom_id res chain seq x y z
N MET A 1 2.29 -15.86 14.67
CA MET A 1 2.38 -15.13 13.40
C MET A 1 1.94 -16.07 12.28
N LYS A 2 0.88 -15.74 11.53
CA LYS A 2 0.39 -16.55 10.40
C LYS A 2 0.48 -15.72 9.14
N ILE A 3 1.40 -16.07 8.25
CA ILE A 3 1.54 -15.47 6.93
C ILE A 3 0.58 -16.22 6.00
N ARG A 4 -0.23 -15.48 5.24
CA ARG A 4 -1.19 -16.01 4.27
C ARG A 4 -1.23 -15.09 3.05
N GLU A 5 -1.78 -15.60 1.96
CA GLU A 5 -2.09 -14.80 0.78
C GLU A 5 -3.06 -13.67 1.15
N ALA A 6 -2.80 -12.48 0.59
CA ALA A 6 -3.65 -11.32 0.76
C ALA A 6 -4.85 -11.44 -0.20
N VAL A 7 -6.04 -11.10 0.30
CA VAL A 7 -7.25 -10.99 -0.51
C VAL A 7 -7.64 -9.52 -0.65
N LYS A 8 -8.58 -9.22 -1.55
CA LYS A 8 -8.97 -7.83 -1.86
C LYS A 8 -9.46 -7.07 -0.62
N GLU A 9 -10.13 -7.77 0.29
CA GLU A 9 -10.68 -7.20 1.52
C GLU A 9 -9.58 -6.78 2.51
N ASP A 10 -8.38 -7.33 2.39
CA ASP A 10 -7.23 -6.94 3.21
C ASP A 10 -6.64 -5.60 2.77
N PHE A 11 -6.89 -5.18 1.53
CA PHE A 11 -6.24 -4.02 0.94
C PHE A 11 -6.55 -2.73 1.70
N GLU A 12 -7.73 -2.59 2.30
CA GLU A 12 -8.07 -1.44 3.14
C GLU A 12 -7.08 -1.24 4.30
N GLN A 13 -6.61 -2.34 4.90
CA GLN A 13 -5.64 -2.30 5.99
C GLN A 13 -4.22 -2.07 5.45
N ILE A 14 -3.88 -2.67 4.31
CA ILE A 14 -2.59 -2.48 3.63
C ILE A 14 -2.42 -1.01 3.20
N TRP A 15 -3.49 -0.41 2.68
CA TRP A 15 -3.50 0.96 2.18
C TRP A 15 -3.08 1.97 3.25
N ILE A 16 -3.57 1.84 4.49
CA ILE A 16 -3.20 2.75 5.59
C ILE A 16 -1.69 2.75 5.83
N ILE A 17 -1.05 1.57 5.76
CA ILE A 17 0.39 1.41 5.93
C ILE A 17 1.14 2.00 4.73
N PHE A 18 0.71 1.64 3.52
CA PHE A 18 1.33 2.11 2.27
C PHE A 18 1.28 3.63 2.16
N GLN A 19 0.10 4.24 2.37
CA GLN A 19 -0.10 5.69 2.30
C GLN A 19 0.83 6.41 3.29
N HIS A 20 0.98 5.89 4.51
CA HIS A 20 1.87 6.49 5.51
C HIS A 20 3.33 6.49 5.06
N ILE A 21 3.80 5.39 4.47
CA ILE A 21 5.18 5.24 4.00
C ILE A 21 5.44 6.10 2.75
N VAL A 22 4.54 6.05 1.77
CA VAL A 22 4.71 6.75 0.50
C VAL A 22 4.56 8.27 0.65
N SER A 23 3.66 8.75 1.50
CA SER A 23 3.53 10.19 1.77
C SER A 23 4.76 10.80 2.45
N ALA A 24 5.56 10.00 3.18
CA ALA A 24 6.84 10.45 3.71
C ALA A 24 7.90 10.61 2.61
N GLY A 25 7.87 9.77 1.56
CA GLY A 25 8.81 9.84 0.44
C GLY A 25 10.26 9.46 0.78
N GLU A 26 10.48 8.77 1.91
CA GLU A 26 11.84 8.54 2.45
C GLU A 26 12.42 7.16 2.13
N THR A 27 11.56 6.16 1.89
CA THR A 27 11.98 4.74 1.85
C THR A 27 11.82 4.09 0.49
N TYR A 28 10.79 4.45 -0.27
CA TYR A 28 10.49 3.89 -1.58
C TYR A 28 10.24 5.02 -2.60
N ALA A 29 10.67 4.80 -3.84
CA ALA A 29 10.56 5.76 -4.93
C ALA A 29 9.16 5.73 -5.60
N TYR A 30 8.09 5.71 -4.80
CA TYR A 30 6.74 5.94 -5.30
C TYR A 30 6.40 7.43 -5.24
N PRO A 31 5.60 7.97 -6.17
CA PRO A 31 5.08 9.34 -6.05
C PRO A 31 4.34 9.53 -4.72
N VAL A 32 4.62 10.60 -3.98
CA VAL A 32 3.98 10.87 -2.67
C VAL A 32 2.46 11.04 -2.78
N GLU A 33 1.97 11.29 -3.99
CA GLU A 33 0.56 11.46 -4.37
C GLU A 33 -0.05 10.21 -5.00
N THR A 34 0.63 9.05 -4.92
CA THR A 34 0.11 7.76 -5.41
C THR A 34 -1.29 7.52 -4.82
N SER A 35 -2.28 7.40 -5.70
CA SER A 35 -3.68 7.17 -5.32
C SER A 35 -3.90 5.77 -4.76
N LYS A 36 -5.04 5.58 -4.09
CA LYS A 36 -5.44 4.27 -3.56
C LYS A 36 -5.65 3.25 -4.66
N GLU A 37 -6.19 3.67 -5.80
CA GLU A 37 -6.43 2.84 -6.98
C GLU A 37 -5.10 2.40 -7.62
N GLU A 38 -4.13 3.31 -7.76
CA GLU A 38 -2.79 2.98 -8.24
C GLU A 38 -2.07 2.04 -7.27
N ALA A 39 -2.14 2.32 -5.96
CA ALA A 39 -1.56 1.45 -4.94
C ALA A 39 -2.16 0.04 -4.97
N PHE A 40 -3.47 -0.09 -5.27
CA PHE A 40 -4.10 -1.39 -5.46
C PHE A 40 -3.47 -2.15 -6.62
N GLN A 41 -3.27 -1.51 -7.78
CA GLN A 41 -2.64 -2.16 -8.94
C GLN A 41 -1.16 -2.49 -8.72
N ILE A 42 -0.46 -1.74 -7.86
CA ILE A 42 0.95 -1.97 -7.53
C ILE A 42 1.10 -3.17 -6.59
N TRP A 43 0.18 -3.31 -5.63
CA TRP A 43 0.36 -4.24 -4.50
C TRP A 43 -0.43 -5.55 -4.65
N MET A 44 -1.63 -5.51 -5.22
CA MET A 44 -2.56 -6.65 -5.33
C MET A 44 -2.47 -7.31 -6.70
#